data_AF-A0A957BH53-F1
#
_entry.id   AF-A0A957BH53-F1
#
_cell.length_a   1.000
_cell.length_b   1.000
_cell.length_c   1.000
_cell.angle_alpha   90.00
_cell.angle_beta   90.00
_cell.angle_gamma   90.00
#
_symmetry.space_group_name_H-M   'P 1'
#
loop_
_entity.id
_entity.type
_entity.pdbx_description
1 polymer ?
#
loop_
_entity_poly.entity_id
_entity_poly.type
_entity_poly.pdbx_seq_one_letter_code
_entity_poly.pdbx_strand_id
1 'polypeptide(L)'
;PMREITVATVQMRPRLGEAEDNLVKMSEMISKIASQQKVDLIVFPELITSGYELGLRFTELAQRVPGPTVNLIAQRANEYGVYIAFGMVTKERVESVLYNSSVLVGPEGELLEVYNKIHLRGEERMAFREGFKLPVVETEVGNIGMMIGYDLAFPEVARSLVLDGADVLCVVGNWEAPIIDEWKTYLRARAYENAVYVV
;
A
#
# COMPACT_ATOMS: atom_id res chain seq x y z
N PRO A 1 26.44 9.11 0.44
CA PRO A 1 25.82 10.43 0.16
C PRO A 1 24.32 10.29 0.41
N MET A 2 23.64 11.30 0.95
CA MET A 2 22.19 11.24 1.14
C MET A 2 21.51 11.18 -0.23
N ARG A 3 20.74 10.11 -0.50
CA ARG A 3 20.01 9.96 -1.77
C ARG A 3 18.73 10.77 -1.69
N GLU A 4 18.51 11.65 -2.65
CA GLU A 4 17.27 12.39 -2.79
C GLU A 4 16.30 11.56 -3.65
N ILE A 5 15.07 11.37 -3.16
CA ILE A 5 14.01 10.63 -3.86
C ILE A 5 12.76 11.51 -3.95
N THR A 6 12.04 11.41 -5.06
CA THR A 6 10.76 12.08 -5.26
C THR A 6 9.63 11.06 -5.09
N VAL A 7 8.74 11.33 -4.13
CA VAL A 7 7.61 10.45 -3.80
C VAL A 7 6.29 11.16 -4.08
N ALA A 8 5.37 10.48 -4.75
CA ALA A 8 4.01 10.96 -4.99
C ALA A 8 2.99 10.16 -4.16
N THR A 9 2.30 10.83 -3.24
CA THR A 9 1.20 10.25 -2.47
C THR A 9 -0.13 10.55 -3.14
N VAL A 10 -0.86 9.51 -3.53
CA VAL A 10 -2.13 9.65 -4.24
C VAL A 10 -3.29 9.75 -3.25
N GLN A 11 -4.05 10.85 -3.32
CA GLN A 11 -5.33 11.00 -2.62
C GLN A 11 -6.49 10.75 -3.59
N MET A 12 -6.86 9.49 -3.74
CA MET A 12 -7.96 9.05 -4.61
C MET A 12 -9.08 8.43 -3.79
N ARG A 13 -10.32 8.90 -4.02
CA ARG A 13 -11.53 8.21 -3.56
C ARG A 13 -11.87 7.05 -4.51
N PRO A 14 -11.92 5.79 -4.04
CA PRO A 14 -12.39 4.66 -4.83
C PRO A 14 -13.91 4.73 -5.04
N ARG A 15 -14.37 4.22 -6.19
CA ARG A 15 -15.77 3.82 -6.40
C ARG A 15 -15.96 2.45 -5.74
N LEU A 16 -16.90 2.36 -4.80
CA LEU A 16 -17.11 1.15 -3.99
C LEU A 16 -17.52 -0.03 -4.87
N GLY A 17 -16.71 -1.09 -4.87
CA GLY A 17 -16.98 -2.33 -5.59
C GLY A 17 -16.69 -2.30 -7.10
N GLU A 18 -16.36 -1.13 -7.65
CA GLU A 18 -16.14 -0.94 -9.09
C GLU A 18 -14.64 -1.05 -9.42
N ALA A 19 -14.10 -2.28 -9.38
CA ALA A 19 -12.66 -2.49 -9.53
C ALA A 19 -12.10 -2.02 -10.87
N GLU A 20 -12.82 -2.22 -11.97
CA GLU A 20 -12.39 -1.78 -13.30
C GLU A 20 -12.29 -0.26 -13.38
N ASP A 21 -13.31 0.47 -12.94
CA ASP A 21 -13.31 1.94 -12.88
C ASP A 21 -12.17 2.48 -12.02
N ASN A 22 -11.92 1.84 -10.88
CA ASN A 22 -10.82 2.23 -9.99
C ASN A 22 -9.47 2.04 -10.69
N LEU A 23 -9.26 0.92 -11.38
CA LEU A 23 -8.01 0.64 -12.11
C LEU A 23 -7.78 1.59 -13.28
N VAL A 24 -8.83 1.95 -14.03
CA VAL A 24 -8.74 2.98 -15.07
C VAL A 24 -8.26 4.29 -14.47
N LYS A 25 -8.88 4.73 -13.37
CA LYS A 25 -8.49 5.99 -12.71
C LYS A 25 -7.09 5.94 -12.10
N MET A 26 -6.69 4.81 -11.50
CA MET A 26 -5.32 4.62 -11.01
C MET A 26 -4.32 4.76 -12.16
N SER A 27 -4.60 4.11 -13.29
CA SER A 27 -3.77 4.20 -14.50
C SER A 27 -3.64 5.64 -15.01
N GLU A 28 -4.73 6.39 -15.09
CA GLU A 28 -4.72 7.80 -15.50
C GLU A 28 -3.89 8.65 -14.55
N MET A 29 -3.99 8.41 -13.23
CA MET A 29 -3.21 9.13 -12.23
C MET A 29 -1.71 8.81 -12.34
N ILE A 30 -1.34 7.55 -12.57
CA ILE A 30 0.08 7.16 -12.79
C ILE A 30 0.65 7.93 -13.99
N SER A 31 -0.02 7.88 -15.15
CA SER A 31 0.43 8.60 -16.36
C SER A 31 0.51 10.11 -16.14
N LYS A 32 -0.45 10.69 -15.41
CA LYS A 32 -0.44 12.12 -15.09
C LYS A 32 0.73 12.49 -14.18
N ILE A 33 1.00 11.70 -13.13
CA ILE A 33 2.09 11.97 -12.19
C ILE A 33 3.43 11.86 -12.91
N ALA A 34 3.65 10.77 -13.62
CA ALA A 34 4.90 10.50 -14.33
C ALA A 34 5.20 11.50 -15.46
N SER A 35 4.16 12.12 -16.06
CA SER A 35 4.36 13.15 -17.11
C SER A 35 4.65 14.55 -16.56
N GLN A 36 4.43 14.81 -15.27
CA GLN A 36 4.64 16.15 -14.68
C GLN A 36 6.08 16.37 -14.21
N GLN A 37 6.71 15.35 -13.65
CA GLN A 37 8.09 15.38 -13.18
C GLN A 37 8.61 13.94 -12.98
N LYS A 38 9.92 13.80 -12.83
CA LYS A 38 10.50 12.53 -12.41
C LYS A 38 9.97 12.18 -11.01
N VAL A 39 9.42 10.98 -10.86
CA VAL A 39 8.98 10.39 -9.60
C VAL A 39 9.63 9.03 -9.45
N ASP A 40 10.09 8.71 -8.25
CA ASP A 40 10.75 7.42 -7.99
C ASP A 40 9.77 6.43 -7.35
N LEU A 41 8.83 6.90 -6.51
CA LEU A 41 7.81 6.06 -5.86
C LEU A 41 6.42 6.73 -5.91
N ILE A 42 5.40 5.97 -6.31
CA ILE A 42 3.98 6.36 -6.23
C ILE A 42 3.28 5.49 -5.19
N VAL A 43 2.64 6.12 -4.20
CA VAL A 43 1.92 5.43 -3.12
C VAL A 43 0.41 5.70 -3.25
N PHE A 44 -0.35 4.65 -3.48
CA PHE A 44 -1.81 4.66 -3.50
C PHE A 44 -2.42 4.28 -2.14
N PRO A 45 -3.67 4.69 -1.88
CA PRO A 45 -4.38 4.34 -0.64
C PRO A 45 -4.58 2.84 -0.43
N GLU A 46 -4.90 2.51 0.82
CA GLU A 46 -5.38 1.20 1.24
C GLU A 46 -6.70 0.83 0.56
N LEU A 47 -6.83 -0.43 0.14
CA LEU A 47 -7.99 -0.97 -0.59
C LEU A 47 -8.45 -0.10 -1.77
N ILE A 48 -7.55 0.60 -2.45
CA ILE A 48 -7.90 1.55 -3.52
C ILE A 48 -8.62 0.88 -4.70
N THR A 49 -8.42 -0.41 -4.89
CA THR A 49 -9.06 -1.17 -5.98
C THR A 49 -10.54 -1.45 -5.71
N SER A 50 -10.99 -1.43 -4.45
CA SER A 50 -12.34 -1.85 -4.06
C SER A 50 -13.11 -0.85 -3.19
N GLY A 51 -12.41 -0.10 -2.34
CA GLY A 51 -13.00 0.58 -1.17
C GLY A 51 -13.18 -0.36 0.03
N TYR A 52 -13.66 0.20 1.15
CA TYR A 52 -13.64 -0.43 2.48
C TYR A 52 -14.97 -1.10 2.91
N GLU A 53 -16.10 -0.69 2.33
CA GLU A 53 -17.45 -0.98 2.84
C GLU A 53 -18.18 -2.06 2.04
N LEU A 54 -17.54 -3.23 1.85
CA LEU A 54 -18.07 -4.28 0.99
C LEU A 54 -18.46 -5.58 1.70
N GLY A 55 -18.05 -5.78 2.96
CA GLY A 55 -18.38 -6.98 3.72
C GLY A 55 -18.06 -8.26 2.95
N LEU A 56 -19.03 -9.16 2.81
CA LEU A 56 -18.84 -10.43 2.07
C LEU A 56 -18.51 -10.22 0.58
N ARG A 57 -18.89 -9.09 -0.03
CA ARG A 57 -18.61 -8.82 -1.46
C ARG A 57 -17.11 -8.67 -1.75
N PHE A 58 -16.26 -8.56 -0.72
CA PHE A 58 -14.81 -8.64 -0.92
C PHE A 58 -14.37 -9.95 -1.59
N THR A 59 -15.10 -11.07 -1.42
CA THR A 59 -14.77 -12.34 -2.10
C THR A 59 -14.87 -12.24 -3.62
N GLU A 60 -15.73 -11.36 -4.14
CA GLU A 60 -15.94 -11.14 -5.58
C GLU A 60 -14.77 -10.36 -6.21
N LEU A 61 -14.09 -9.53 -5.41
CA LEU A 61 -13.03 -8.63 -5.87
C LEU A 61 -11.63 -9.14 -5.53
N ALA A 62 -11.53 -10.10 -4.61
CA ALA A 62 -10.28 -10.66 -4.16
C ALA A 62 -9.55 -11.40 -5.29
N GLN A 63 -8.28 -11.07 -5.48
CA GLN A 63 -7.43 -11.70 -6.49
C GLN A 63 -6.28 -12.46 -5.84
N ARG A 64 -5.87 -13.56 -6.46
CA ARG A 64 -4.55 -14.13 -6.18
C ARG A 64 -3.50 -13.20 -6.80
N VAL A 65 -2.32 -13.15 -6.18
CA VAL A 65 -1.21 -12.31 -6.62
C VAL A 65 -0.03 -13.18 -7.07
N PRO A 66 0.55 -12.97 -8.26
CA PRO A 66 0.13 -12.01 -9.28
C PRO A 66 -1.23 -12.36 -9.92
N GLY A 67 -1.93 -11.32 -10.39
CA GLY A 67 -3.26 -11.38 -10.96
C GLY A 67 -3.55 -10.15 -11.84
N PRO A 68 -4.75 -10.03 -12.44
CA PRO A 68 -5.06 -8.97 -13.42
C PRO A 68 -4.74 -7.55 -12.95
N THR A 69 -5.05 -7.21 -11.70
CA THR A 69 -4.72 -5.90 -11.12
C THR A 69 -3.22 -5.67 -11.06
N VAL A 70 -2.46 -6.62 -10.49
CA VAL A 70 -1.00 -6.49 -10.35
C VAL A 70 -0.33 -6.43 -11.72
N ASN A 71 -0.81 -7.20 -12.69
CA ASN A 71 -0.28 -7.20 -14.06
C ASN A 71 -0.46 -5.84 -14.75
N LEU A 72 -1.63 -5.21 -14.58
CA LEU A 72 -1.89 -3.88 -15.13
C LEU A 72 -0.97 -2.82 -14.48
N ILE A 73 -0.86 -2.84 -13.15
CA ILE A 73 0.00 -1.88 -12.43
C ILE A 73 1.48 -2.13 -12.75
N ALA A 74 1.91 -3.38 -12.89
CA ALA A 74 3.25 -3.77 -13.36
C ALA A 74 3.58 -3.22 -14.74
N GLN A 75 2.63 -3.30 -15.69
CA GLN A 75 2.82 -2.68 -16.99
C GLN A 75 3.05 -1.17 -16.87
N ARG A 76 2.30 -0.48 -16.00
CA ARG A 76 2.49 0.97 -15.79
C ARG A 76 3.79 1.30 -15.06
N ALA A 77 4.17 0.49 -14.07
CA ALA A 77 5.44 0.64 -13.36
C ALA A 77 6.62 0.52 -14.33
N ASN A 78 6.60 -0.48 -15.20
CA ASN A 78 7.59 -0.66 -16.28
C ASN A 78 7.59 0.49 -17.29
N GLU A 79 6.41 0.91 -17.76
CA GLU A 79 6.26 1.98 -18.76
C GLU A 79 6.91 3.30 -18.30
N TYR A 80 6.79 3.63 -17.01
CA TYR A 80 7.30 4.88 -16.46
C TYR A 80 8.60 4.73 -15.65
N GLY A 81 9.07 3.50 -15.42
CA GLY A 81 10.26 3.21 -14.62
C GLY A 81 10.13 3.67 -13.17
N VAL A 82 8.98 3.41 -12.52
CA VAL A 82 8.67 3.89 -11.16
C VAL A 82 8.28 2.74 -10.24
N TYR A 83 8.58 2.87 -8.94
CA TYR A 83 8.01 1.99 -7.93
C TYR A 83 6.54 2.37 -7.67
N ILE A 84 5.67 1.38 -7.48
CA ILE A 84 4.26 1.62 -7.15
C ILE A 84 3.84 0.76 -5.97
N ALA A 85 3.40 1.41 -4.89
CA ALA A 85 2.77 0.77 -3.74
C ALA A 85 1.25 1.03 -3.76
N PHE A 86 0.42 0.00 -3.59
CA PHE A 86 -1.04 0.17 -3.59
C PHE A 86 -1.77 -0.88 -2.76
N GLY A 87 -2.93 -0.53 -2.21
CA GLY A 87 -3.78 -1.46 -1.46
C GLY A 87 -4.78 -2.22 -2.34
N MET A 88 -4.96 -3.50 -2.09
CA MET A 88 -5.98 -4.33 -2.74
C MET A 88 -6.44 -5.47 -1.83
N VAL A 89 -7.55 -6.10 -2.21
CA VAL A 89 -7.98 -7.36 -1.58
C VAL A 89 -7.28 -8.52 -2.26
N THR A 90 -6.55 -9.31 -1.49
CA THR A 90 -5.93 -10.54 -1.99
C THR A 90 -6.58 -11.79 -1.40
N LYS A 91 -6.39 -12.92 -2.05
CA LYS A 91 -6.80 -14.24 -1.56
C LYS A 91 -5.74 -15.29 -1.83
N GLU A 92 -5.80 -16.36 -1.05
CA GLU A 92 -4.95 -17.53 -1.19
C GLU A 92 -5.61 -18.64 -2.03
N ARG A 93 -5.05 -19.85 -1.99
CA ARG A 93 -5.68 -21.04 -2.61
C ARG A 93 -7.08 -21.32 -2.09
N VAL A 94 -7.35 -21.03 -0.82
CA VAL A 94 -8.67 -21.17 -0.21
C VAL A 94 -9.45 -19.88 -0.45
N GLU A 95 -10.50 -19.94 -1.26
CA GLU A 95 -11.24 -18.77 -1.76
C GLU A 95 -11.88 -17.90 -0.65
N SER A 96 -12.15 -18.49 0.52
CA SER A 96 -12.72 -17.78 1.67
C SER A 96 -11.69 -17.10 2.57
N VAL A 97 -10.40 -17.26 2.30
CA VAL A 97 -9.31 -16.63 3.05
C VAL A 97 -8.85 -15.39 2.30
N LEU A 98 -9.31 -14.23 2.77
CA LEU A 98 -9.03 -12.92 2.20
C LEU A 98 -8.06 -12.14 3.08
N TYR A 99 -7.29 -11.25 2.47
CA TYR A 99 -6.42 -10.30 3.15
C TYR A 99 -6.65 -8.88 2.63
N ASN A 100 -6.55 -7.92 3.54
CA ASN A 100 -6.28 -6.54 3.18
C ASN A 100 -4.76 -6.42 2.99
N SER A 101 -4.33 -6.19 1.75
CA SER A 101 -2.92 -6.25 1.39
C SER A 101 -2.45 -4.97 0.74
N SER A 102 -1.18 -4.66 0.94
CA SER A 102 -0.43 -3.74 0.11
C SER A 102 0.49 -4.53 -0.80
N VAL A 103 0.63 -4.05 -2.03
CA VAL A 103 1.48 -4.64 -3.06
C VAL A 103 2.51 -3.60 -3.46
N LEU A 104 3.78 -4.00 -3.51
CA LEU A 104 4.86 -3.20 -4.04
C LEU A 104 5.32 -3.79 -5.37
N VAL A 105 5.33 -2.96 -6.40
CA VAL A 105 5.77 -3.29 -7.76
C VAL A 105 6.95 -2.39 -8.12
N GLY A 106 7.97 -2.99 -8.72
CA GLY A 106 9.20 -2.31 -9.10
C GLY A 106 9.17 -1.70 -10.52
N PRO A 107 10.20 -0.92 -10.85
CA PRO A 107 10.28 -0.14 -12.08
C PRO A 107 10.51 -1.00 -13.33
N GLU A 108 10.82 -2.29 -13.20
CA GLU A 108 10.88 -3.24 -14.32
C GLU A 108 9.55 -4.00 -14.49
N GLY A 109 8.54 -3.70 -13.67
CA GLY A 109 7.24 -4.37 -13.65
C GLY A 109 7.25 -5.67 -12.84
N GLU A 110 8.29 -5.89 -12.05
CA GLU A 110 8.43 -7.03 -11.15
C GLU A 110 7.58 -6.83 -9.90
N LEU A 111 6.91 -7.90 -9.45
CA LEU A 111 6.26 -7.93 -8.15
C LEU A 111 7.35 -8.10 -7.08
N LEU A 112 7.53 -7.07 -6.25
CA LEU A 112 8.56 -7.07 -5.21
C LEU A 112 8.04 -7.65 -3.89
N GLU A 113 6.82 -7.29 -3.47
CA GLU A 113 6.26 -7.76 -2.21
C GLU A 113 4.73 -7.68 -2.17
N VAL A 114 4.13 -8.56 -1.36
CA VAL A 114 2.73 -8.53 -0.92
C VAL A 114 2.70 -8.59 0.60
N TYR A 115 2.40 -7.46 1.23
CA TYR A 115 2.23 -7.37 2.68
C TYR A 115 0.75 -7.49 3.04
N ASN A 116 0.42 -8.39 3.96
CA ASN A 116 -0.92 -8.55 4.51
C ASN A 116 -1.01 -7.84 5.86
N LYS A 117 -2.02 -6.99 6.03
CA LYS A 117 -2.22 -6.18 7.24
C LYS A 117 -2.26 -7.06 8.48
N ILE A 118 -1.43 -6.74 9.47
CA ILE A 118 -1.38 -7.48 10.74
C ILE A 118 -2.52 -7.03 11.65
N HIS A 119 -2.71 -5.72 11.80
CA HIS A 119 -3.68 -5.19 12.76
C HIS A 119 -4.99 -4.80 12.07
N LEU A 120 -5.92 -5.75 12.01
CA LEU A 120 -7.28 -5.48 11.50
C LEU A 120 -8.07 -4.62 12.49
N ARG A 121 -8.84 -3.64 12.00
CA ARG A 121 -9.67 -2.72 12.80
C ARG A 121 -11.16 -2.94 12.50
N GLY A 122 -11.99 -2.98 13.55
CA GLY A 122 -13.45 -3.00 13.42
C GLY A 122 -13.95 -4.14 12.52
N GLU A 123 -14.74 -3.78 11.51
CA GLU A 123 -15.38 -4.71 10.57
C GLU A 123 -14.41 -5.46 9.66
N GLU A 124 -13.15 -5.01 9.54
CA GLU A 124 -12.12 -5.74 8.80
C GLU A 124 -11.96 -7.18 9.31
N ARG A 125 -12.15 -7.39 10.62
CA ARG A 125 -12.05 -8.72 11.26
C ARG A 125 -13.13 -9.70 10.81
N MET A 126 -14.20 -9.21 10.20
CA MET A 126 -15.28 -10.05 9.66
C MET A 126 -14.95 -10.54 8.25
N ALA A 127 -14.11 -9.82 7.49
CA ALA A 127 -13.82 -10.11 6.10
C ALA A 127 -12.39 -10.64 5.85
N PHE A 128 -11.42 -10.17 6.62
CA PHE A 128 -10.00 -10.44 6.38
C PHE A 128 -9.37 -11.30 7.48
N ARG A 129 -8.25 -11.95 7.12
CA ARG A 129 -7.33 -12.58 8.06
C ARG A 129 -6.13 -11.68 8.30
N GLU A 130 -5.52 -11.85 9.47
CA GLU A 130 -4.32 -11.12 9.88
C GLU A 130 -3.10 -11.67 9.14
N GLY A 131 -2.24 -10.77 8.67
CA GLY A 131 -0.89 -11.12 8.26
C GLY A 131 0.02 -11.42 9.46
N PHE A 132 1.26 -11.79 9.18
CA PHE A 132 2.23 -12.16 10.22
C PHE A 132 3.68 -11.75 9.89
N LYS A 133 3.91 -11.11 8.74
CA LYS A 133 5.24 -10.72 8.27
C LYS A 133 5.38 -9.22 8.27
N LEU A 134 6.58 -8.71 8.53
CA LEU A 134 6.91 -7.29 8.42
C LEU A 134 8.04 -7.14 7.37
N PRO A 135 7.71 -7.08 6.07
CA PRO A 135 8.74 -7.09 5.04
C PRO A 135 9.41 -5.73 4.89
N VAL A 136 10.73 -5.77 4.74
CA VAL A 136 11.57 -4.66 4.25
C VAL A 136 12.10 -5.07 2.88
N VAL A 137 11.81 -4.26 1.87
CA VAL A 137 12.23 -4.53 0.49
C VAL A 137 13.41 -3.63 0.16
N GLU A 138 14.55 -4.25 -0.18
CA GLU A 138 15.70 -3.52 -0.71
C GLU A 138 15.37 -3.01 -2.11
N THR A 139 15.52 -1.71 -2.33
CA THR A 139 15.26 -1.07 -3.62
C THR A 139 16.33 -0.03 -3.93
N GLU A 140 16.36 0.45 -5.16
CA GLU A 140 17.26 1.57 -5.46
C GLU A 140 16.88 2.82 -4.65
N VAL A 141 15.60 3.06 -4.38
CA VAL A 141 15.14 4.26 -3.66
C VAL A 141 15.31 4.17 -2.13
N GLY A 142 15.98 3.13 -1.64
CA GLY A 142 16.16 2.83 -0.22
C GLY A 142 15.37 1.58 0.19
N ASN A 143 15.56 1.16 1.44
CA ASN A 143 14.86 0.02 2.00
C ASN A 143 13.44 0.42 2.40
N ILE A 144 12.44 -0.17 1.75
CA ILE A 144 11.01 0.18 1.96
C ILE A 144 10.39 -0.80 2.95
N GLY A 145 10.02 -0.31 4.13
CA GLY A 145 9.19 -1.04 5.10
C GLY A 145 7.71 -0.79 4.83
N MET A 146 6.91 -1.85 4.68
CA MET A 146 5.49 -1.73 4.31
C MET A 146 4.58 -1.73 5.54
N MET A 147 3.62 -0.79 5.59
CA MET A 147 2.58 -0.72 6.62
C MET A 147 1.22 -0.42 6.00
N ILE A 148 0.13 -0.84 6.66
CA ILE A 148 -1.22 -0.58 6.20
C ILE A 148 -2.05 0.05 7.31
N GLY A 149 -2.57 1.24 7.06
CA GLY A 149 -3.58 1.91 7.88
C GLY A 149 -3.34 1.78 9.39
N TYR A 150 -4.12 0.90 10.03
CA TYR A 150 -4.15 0.73 11.48
C TYR A 150 -2.86 0.14 12.09
N ASP A 151 -1.96 -0.43 11.30
CA ASP A 151 -0.62 -0.81 11.79
C ASP A 151 0.13 0.38 12.40
N LEU A 152 -0.16 1.61 11.95
CA LEU A 152 0.39 2.84 12.53
C LEU A 152 0.09 3.01 14.02
N ALA A 153 -1.01 2.46 14.54
CA ALA A 153 -1.34 2.56 15.95
C ALA A 153 -0.35 1.78 16.84
N PHE A 154 0.45 0.88 16.26
CA PHE A 154 1.35 -0.04 16.97
C PHE A 154 2.81 0.35 16.72
N PRO A 155 3.49 1.03 17.67
CA PRO A 155 4.89 1.45 17.51
C PRO A 155 5.86 0.30 17.22
N GLU A 156 5.55 -0.91 17.70
CA GLU A 156 6.34 -2.12 17.51
C GLU A 156 6.49 -2.47 16.03
N VAL A 157 5.48 -2.20 15.20
CA VAL A 157 5.54 -2.46 13.75
C VAL A 157 6.61 -1.60 13.10
N ALA A 158 6.54 -0.29 13.31
CA ALA A 158 7.53 0.64 12.76
C ALA A 158 8.92 0.37 13.32
N ARG A 159 9.02 0.11 14.64
CA ARG A 159 10.30 -0.20 15.27
C ARG A 159 10.94 -1.45 14.66
N SER A 160 10.16 -2.50 14.43
CA SER A 160 10.66 -3.76 13.87
C SER A 160 11.15 -3.56 12.44
N LEU A 161 10.37 -2.90 11.58
CA LEU A 161 10.77 -2.59 10.21
C LEU A 161 12.07 -1.77 10.14
N VAL A 162 12.22 -0.78 11.02
CA VAL A 162 13.43 0.06 11.06
C VAL A 162 14.63 -0.71 11.60
N LEU A 163 14.44 -1.58 12.60
CA LEU A 163 15.51 -2.47 13.07
C LEU A 163 15.95 -3.48 12.00
N ASP A 164 15.03 -3.88 11.13
CA ASP A 164 15.29 -4.72 9.95
C ASP A 164 15.84 -3.91 8.75
N GLY A 165 16.12 -2.62 8.95
CA GLY A 165 16.86 -1.79 8.01
C GLY A 165 16.03 -0.91 7.09
N ALA A 166 14.74 -0.68 7.37
CA ALA A 166 13.92 0.25 6.57
C ALA A 166 14.42 1.70 6.67
N ASP A 167 14.65 2.32 5.51
CA ASP A 167 14.98 3.74 5.35
C ASP A 167 13.72 4.62 5.23
N VAL A 168 12.62 4.01 4.76
CA VAL A 168 11.31 4.65 4.61
C VAL A 168 10.22 3.67 5.02
N LEU A 169 9.27 4.16 5.80
CA LEU A 169 8.02 3.44 6.08
C LEU A 169 6.96 3.91 5.10
N CYS A 170 6.58 3.02 4.17
CA CYS A 170 5.54 3.24 3.18
C CYS A 170 4.20 2.80 3.76
N VAL A 171 3.32 3.76 4.06
CA VAL A 171 2.02 3.50 4.65
C VAL A 171 0.93 3.69 3.61
N VAL A 172 0.32 2.59 3.16
CA VAL A 172 -0.93 2.70 2.41
C VAL A 172 -2.07 2.85 3.42
N GLY A 173 -2.80 3.96 3.36
CA GLY A 173 -3.82 4.28 4.35
C GLY A 173 -5.15 4.68 3.75
N ASN A 174 -6.25 4.35 4.44
CA ASN A 174 -7.57 4.89 4.20
C ASN A 174 -8.21 5.26 5.56
N TRP A 175 -7.92 6.48 6.01
CA TRP A 175 -8.31 6.94 7.34
C TRP A 175 -9.52 7.87 7.30
N GLU A 176 -10.43 7.69 8.25
CA GLU A 176 -11.66 8.48 8.32
C GLU A 176 -11.36 9.94 8.69
N ALA A 177 -11.95 10.88 7.95
CA ALA A 177 -11.73 12.31 8.15
C ALA A 177 -12.03 12.81 9.60
N PRO A 178 -13.06 12.33 10.31
CA PRO A 178 -13.33 12.76 11.69
C PRO A 178 -12.21 12.43 12.70
N ILE A 179 -11.36 11.44 12.42
CA ILE A 179 -10.27 11.00 13.31
C ILE A 179 -8.88 11.24 12.69
N ILE A 180 -8.77 12.23 11.81
CA ILE A 180 -7.54 12.55 11.09
C ILE A 180 -6.38 12.99 12.02
N ASP A 181 -6.69 13.51 13.20
CA ASP A 181 -5.66 13.93 14.16
C ASP A 181 -4.94 12.73 14.78
N GLU A 182 -5.62 11.58 14.95
CA GLU A 182 -4.97 10.33 15.34
C GLU A 182 -3.97 9.89 14.28
N TRP A 183 -4.38 9.88 13.01
CA TRP A 183 -3.53 9.54 11.87
C TRP A 183 -2.26 10.40 11.82
N LYS A 184 -2.41 11.73 11.89
CA LYS A 184 -1.28 12.67 11.89
C LYS A 184 -0.36 12.45 13.09
N THR A 185 -0.94 12.13 14.25
CA THR A 185 -0.18 11.88 15.47
C THR A 185 0.67 10.62 15.32
N TYR A 186 0.10 9.52 14.83
CA TYR A 186 0.85 8.29 14.62
C TYR A 186 1.96 8.47 13.59
N LEU A 187 1.68 9.03 12.41
CA LEU A 187 2.70 9.27 11.37
C LEU A 187 3.92 10.02 11.93
N ARG A 188 3.67 11.13 12.65
CA ARG A 188 4.75 11.93 13.26
C ARG A 188 5.49 11.13 14.32
N ALA A 189 4.77 10.43 15.21
CA ALA A 189 5.40 9.65 16.27
C ALA A 189 6.33 8.57 15.70
N ARG A 190 5.88 7.80 14.69
CA ARG A 190 6.68 6.75 14.04
C ARG A 190 7.93 7.33 13.37
N ALA A 191 7.81 8.48 12.71
CA ALA A 191 8.94 9.17 12.09
C ALA A 191 9.97 9.63 13.13
N TYR A 192 9.53 10.34 14.17
CA TYR A 192 10.41 10.92 15.18
C TYR A 192 11.09 9.88 16.06
N GLU A 193 10.37 8.84 16.50
CA GLU A 193 10.93 7.85 17.42
C GLU A 193 11.93 6.90 16.74
N ASN A 194 11.83 6.74 15.42
CA ASN A 194 12.71 5.87 14.64
C ASN A 194 13.74 6.63 13.78
N ALA A 195 13.66 7.97 13.72
CA ALA A 195 14.51 8.80 12.86
C ALA A 195 14.46 8.38 11.37
N VAL A 196 13.25 8.08 10.89
CA VAL A 196 12.98 7.55 9.54
C VAL A 196 11.93 8.41 8.82
N TYR A 197 11.90 8.36 7.49
CA TYR A 197 10.80 8.95 6.73
C TYR A 197 9.56 8.06 6.80
N VAL A 198 8.39 8.70 6.87
CA VAL A 198 7.09 8.01 6.79
C VAL A 198 6.29 8.69 5.69
N VAL A 199 5.81 7.89 4.75
CA VAL A 199 5.08 8.33 3.55
C VAL A 199 3.66 7.78 3.60
#